data_AF-A0A3C0B3N5-F1
#
_entry.id   AF-A0A3C0B3N5-F1
#
_cell.length_a   1.000
_cell.length_b   1.000
_cell.length_c   1.000
_cell.angle_alpha   90.00
_cell.angle_beta   90.00
_cell.angle_gamma   90.00
#
_symmetry.space_group_name_H-M   'P 1'
#
loop_
_entity.id
_entity.type
_entity.pdbx_description
1 polymer ?
#
loop_
_entity_poly.entity_id
_entity_poly.type
_entity_poly.pdbx_seq_one_letter_code
_entity_poly.pdbx_strand_id
1 'polypeptide(L)'
;MKRFGTFSGVFTPSILTILGVIMYLRFPTILGQAGLVNTLGIIVVAHIISVTTSLSLASLATDKTVKTGGTYFMISRSLGLPIGGTLGIALYIGLSF
;
A
#
# COMPACT_ATOMS: atom_id res chain seq x y z
N MET A 1 5.66 -25.59 -11.26
CA MET A 1 5.78 -24.33 -10.48
C MET A 1 4.49 -24.12 -9.70
N LYS A 2 4.53 -24.14 -8.36
CA LYS A 2 3.34 -23.84 -7.52
C LYS A 2 2.99 -22.37 -7.71
N ARG A 3 1.78 -22.07 -8.19
CA ARG A 3 1.26 -20.70 -8.20
C ARG A 3 0.86 -20.33 -6.77
N PHE A 4 1.28 -19.15 -6.30
CA PHE A 4 0.81 -18.63 -5.03
C PHE A 4 -0.68 -18.28 -5.13
N GLY A 5 -1.49 -18.72 -4.17
CA GLY A 5 -2.89 -18.31 -4.05
C GLY A 5 -3.04 -16.93 -3.41
N THR A 6 -4.26 -16.41 -3.32
CA THR A 6 -4.55 -15.06 -2.78
C THR A 6 -4.03 -14.86 -1.36
N PHE A 7 -4.19 -15.87 -0.49
CA PHE A 7 -3.75 -15.80 0.89
C PHE A 7 -2.23 -15.80 1.03
N SER A 8 -1.56 -16.83 0.49
CA SER A 8 -0.10 -16.97 0.61
C SER A 8 0.69 -15.98 -0.25
N GLY A 9 0.12 -15.51 -1.36
CA GLY A 9 0.80 -14.66 -2.34
C GLY A 9 0.57 -13.16 -2.18
N VAL A 10 -0.53 -12.75 -1.56
CA VAL A 10 -0.88 -11.32 -1.42
C VAL A 10 -1.14 -10.96 0.03
N PHE A 11 -2.05 -11.65 0.72
CA PHE A 11 -2.46 -11.26 2.08
C PHE A 11 -1.32 -11.35 3.10
N THR A 12 -0.61 -12.47 3.18
CA THR A 12 0.51 -12.66 4.11
C THR A 12 1.63 -11.63 3.91
N PRO A 13 2.17 -11.41 2.68
CA PRO A 13 3.20 -10.39 2.49
C PRO A 13 2.69 -8.98 2.73
N SER A 14 1.45 -8.63 2.33
CA SER A 14 0.90 -7.29 2.55
C SER A 14 0.76 -6.94 4.04
N ILE A 15 0.27 -7.87 4.86
CA ILE A 15 0.18 -7.65 6.32
C ILE A 15 1.56 -7.47 6.94
N LEU A 16 2.54 -8.29 6.51
CA LEU A 16 3.91 -8.19 7.03
C LEU A 16 4.55 -6.84 6.70
N THR A 17 4.24 -6.25 5.54
CA THR A 17 4.71 -4.91 5.19
C THR A 17 4.01 -3.81 5.99
N ILE A 18 2.70 -3.94 6.26
CA ILE A 18 1.93 -2.93 7.01
C ILE A 18 2.27 -2.95 8.51
N LEU A 19 2.38 -4.13 9.11
CA LEU A 19 2.72 -4.32 10.54
C LEU A 19 4.21 -4.10 10.82
N GLY A 20 4.87 -3.21 10.08
CA GLY A 20 6.28 -2.92 10.22
C GLY A 20 6.63 -2.15 11.50
N VAL A 21 7.81 -1.55 11.48
CA VAL A 21 8.43 -0.84 12.61
C VAL A 21 7.52 0.24 13.23
N ILE A 22 6.69 0.91 12.41
CA ILE A 22 5.81 1.99 12.84
C ILE A 22 4.79 1.50 13.87
N MET A 23 4.19 0.32 13.68
CA MET A 23 3.18 -0.19 14.61
C MET A 23 3.78 -0.50 15.99
N TYR A 24 5.01 -1.01 16.04
CA TYR A 24 5.63 -1.43 17.28
C TYR A 24 6.36 -0.30 18.01
N LEU A 25 7.05 0.60 17.29
CA LEU A 25 7.89 1.63 17.90
C LEU A 25 7.25 3.01 17.96
N ARG A 26 6.40 3.38 16.99
CA ARG A 26 5.84 4.74 16.90
C ARG A 26 4.43 4.86 17.43
N PHE A 27 3.61 3.83 17.23
CA PHE A 27 2.23 3.84 17.68
C PHE A 27 2.08 4.07 19.20
N PRO A 28 2.87 3.42 20.09
CA PRO A 28 2.78 3.67 21.53
C PRO A 28 3.12 5.11 21.91
N THR A 29 4.12 5.71 21.25
CA THR A 29 4.50 7.12 21.51
C THR A 29 3.42 8.10 21.05
N ILE A 30 2.73 7.81 19.94
CA ILE A 30 1.62 8.64 19.44
C ILE A 30 0.43 8.57 20.40
N LEU A 31 0.08 7.36 20.88
CA LEU A 31 -0.95 7.15 21.89
C LEU A 31 -0.65 7.93 23.18
N GLY A 32 0.62 7.90 23.62
CA GLY A 32 1.06 8.62 24.83
C GLY A 32 1.03 10.14 24.71
N GLN A 33 1.31 10.71 23.53
CA GLN A 33 1.34 12.16 23.33
C GLN A 33 -0.01 12.76 22.92
N ALA A 34 -0.75 12.11 22.01
CA ALA A 34 -2.00 12.64 21.46
C ALA A 34 -3.23 12.28 22.30
N GLY A 35 -3.15 11.23 23.13
CA GLY A 35 -4.27 10.68 23.88
C GLY A 35 -5.19 9.80 23.02
N LEU A 36 -5.99 8.95 23.67
CA LEU A 36 -6.76 7.88 23.03
C LEU A 36 -7.73 8.39 21.94
N VAL A 37 -8.50 9.44 22.24
CA VAL A 37 -9.54 9.96 21.33
C VAL A 37 -8.94 10.51 20.03
N ASN A 38 -7.86 11.29 20.15
CA ASN A 38 -7.19 11.87 18.99
C ASN A 38 -6.50 10.80 18.15
N THR A 39 -5.84 9.82 18.79
CA THR A 39 -5.25 8.69 18.06
C THR A 39 -6.31 7.87 17.33
N LEU A 40 -7.48 7.66 17.92
CA LEU A 40 -8.59 6.99 17.25
C LEU A 40 -9.02 7.76 15.99
N GLY A 41 -9.13 9.09 16.09
CA GLY A 41 -9.44 9.96 14.95
C GLY A 41 -8.40 9.85 13.82
N ILE A 42 -7.10 9.85 14.16
CA ILE A 42 -6.01 9.67 13.18
C ILE A 42 -6.13 8.32 12.47
N ILE A 43 -6.40 7.23 13.22
CA ILE A 43 -6.56 5.89 12.64
C ILE A 43 -7.72 5.85 11.65
N VAL A 44 -8.87 6.45 12.00
CA VAL A 44 -10.05 6.48 11.13
C VAL A 44 -9.75 7.20 9.82
N VAL A 45 -9.14 8.39 9.89
CA VAL A 45 -8.76 9.15 8.68
C VAL A 45 -7.75 8.38 7.83
N ALA A 46 -6.73 7.78 8.45
CA ALA A 46 -5.76 6.95 7.75
C ALA A 46 -6.41 5.73 7.06
N HIS A 47 -7.40 5.11 7.70
CA HIS A 47 -8.17 4.01 7.10
C HIS A 47 -8.98 4.46 5.90
N ILE A 48 -9.64 5.63 5.95
CA ILE A 48 -10.41 6.18 4.82
C ILE A 48 -9.50 6.38 3.60
N ILE A 49 -8.33 6.99 3.80
CA ILE A 49 -7.34 7.21 2.73
C ILE A 49 -6.88 5.86 2.15
N SER A 50 -6.56 4.89 3.03
CA SER A 50 -6.06 3.58 2.61
C SER A 50 -7.10 2.77 1.83
N VAL A 51 -8.36 2.77 2.27
CA VAL A 51 -9.46 2.07 1.59
C VAL A 51 -9.77 2.70 0.23
N THR A 52 -9.78 4.03 0.16
CA THR A 52 -10.05 4.73 -1.11
C THR A 52 -8.91 4.48 -2.13
N THR A 53 -7.67 4.46 -1.66
CA THR A 53 -6.50 4.17 -2.50
C THR A 53 -6.49 2.70 -2.94
N SER A 54 -6.80 1.76 -2.05
CA SER A 54 -6.82 0.34 -2.39
C SER A 54 -7.94 -0.02 -3.38
N LEU A 55 -9.09 0.64 -3.28
CA LEU A 55 -10.18 0.50 -4.26
C LEU A 55 -9.74 1.01 -5.65
N SER A 56 -9.03 2.13 -5.70
CA SER A 56 -8.46 2.67 -6.94
C SER A 56 -7.45 1.69 -7.56
N LEU A 57 -6.57 1.09 -6.73
CA LEU A 57 -5.61 0.09 -7.19
C LEU A 57 -6.29 -1.21 -7.65
N ALA A 58 -7.39 -1.63 -7.00
CA ALA A 58 -8.17 -2.78 -7.42
C ALA A 58 -8.80 -2.56 -8.81
N SER A 59 -9.27 -1.35 -9.10
CA SER A 59 -9.73 -0.97 -10.44
C SER A 59 -8.61 -1.08 -11.48
N LEU A 60 -7.42 -0.56 -11.16
CA LEU A 60 -6.24 -0.66 -12.05
C LEU A 60 -5.79 -2.10 -12.28
N ALA A 61 -5.85 -2.94 -11.26
CA ALA A 61 -5.50 -4.36 -11.37
C ALA A 61 -6.47 -5.16 -12.25
N THR A 62 -7.70 -4.67 -12.43
CA THR A 62 -8.76 -5.32 -13.21
C THR A 62 -8.82 -4.79 -14.65
N ASP A 63 -8.33 -3.57 -14.92
CA ASP A 63 -8.45 -2.87 -16.22
C ASP A 63 -7.71 -3.56 -17.37
N LYS A 64 -6.50 -4.07 -17.13
CA LYS A 64 -5.69 -4.73 -18.16
C LYS A 64 -5.13 -6.05 -17.68
N THR A 65 -4.92 -6.96 -18.63
CA THR A 65 -4.28 -8.26 -18.37
C THR A 65 -2.89 -8.06 -17.76
N VAL A 66 -2.80 -8.30 -16.46
CA VAL A 66 -1.55 -8.20 -15.71
C VAL A 66 -0.65 -9.34 -16.15
N LYS A 67 0.33 -9.04 -16.99
CA LYS A 67 1.45 -9.95 -17.27
C LYS A 67 2.46 -9.86 -16.12
N THR A 68 3.45 -10.75 -16.11
CA THR A 68 4.55 -10.72 -15.13
C THR A 68 5.23 -9.35 -15.13
N GLY A 69 5.23 -8.65 -13.99
CA GLY A 69 5.84 -7.31 -13.90
C GLY A 69 5.61 -6.51 -12.61
N GLY A 70 4.87 -7.03 -11.63
CA GLY A 70 4.65 -6.33 -10.35
C GLY A 70 3.84 -5.05 -10.49
N THR A 71 3.88 -4.21 -9.46
CA THR A 71 3.05 -2.99 -9.34
C THR A 71 3.41 -1.89 -10.33
N TYR A 72 4.70 -1.62 -10.56
CA TYR A 72 5.12 -0.59 -11.53
C TYR A 72 4.68 -0.92 -12.96
N PHE A 73 4.82 -2.18 -13.37
CA PHE A 73 4.36 -2.64 -14.68
C PHE A 73 2.85 -2.51 -14.85
N MET A 74 2.08 -2.83 -13.79
CA MET A 74 0.63 -2.69 -13.78
C MET A 74 0.18 -1.23 -13.93
N ILE A 75 0.82 -0.30 -13.21
CA ILE A 75 0.48 1.13 -13.22
C ILE A 75 0.85 1.78 -14.56
N SER A 76 2.07 1.58 -15.04
CA SER A 76 2.56 2.19 -16.29
C SER A 76 1.75 1.76 -17.53
N ARG A 77 1.21 0.53 -17.53
CA ARG A 77 0.36 0.03 -18.61
C ARG A 77 -1.08 0.59 -18.54
N SER A 78 -1.58 0.82 -17.34
CA SER A 78 -2.97 1.26 -17.13
C SER A 78 -3.09 2.78 -17.31
N LEU A 79 -2.16 3.56 -16.74
CA LEU A 79 -2.20 5.03 -16.73
C LEU A 79 -1.24 5.71 -17.73
N GLY A 80 -0.38 4.95 -18.40
CA GLY A 80 0.60 5.47 -19.36
C GLY A 80 1.96 5.84 -18.73
N LEU A 81 2.95 6.07 -19.59
CA LEU A 81 4.34 6.33 -19.21
C LEU A 81 4.56 7.53 -18.27
N PRO A 82 3.94 8.72 -18.49
CA PRO A 82 4.23 9.89 -17.66
C PRO A 82 3.75 9.70 -16.22
N ILE A 83 2.53 9.20 -16.02
CA ILE A 83 1.95 8.96 -14.69
C ILE A 83 2.62 7.75 -14.01
N GLY A 84 2.89 6.70 -14.79
CA GLY A 84 3.60 5.52 -14.29
C GLY A 84 5.02 5.85 -13.82
N GLY A 85 5.75 6.66 -14.58
CA GLY A 85 7.11 7.10 -14.25
C GLY A 85 7.15 7.96 -12.98
N THR A 86 6.25 8.94 -12.84
CA THR A 86 6.19 9.78 -11.63
C THR A 86 5.85 8.98 -10.39
N LEU A 87 4.87 8.07 -10.46
CA LEU A 87 4.52 7.19 -9.34
C LEU A 87 5.65 6.20 -9.03
N GLY A 88 6.31 5.65 -10.04
CA GLY A 88 7.45 4.75 -9.86
C GLY A 88 8.61 5.40 -9.12
N ILE A 89 8.98 6.63 -9.50
CA ILE A 89 10.03 7.40 -8.84
C ILE A 89 9.64 7.73 -7.39
N ALA A 90 8.39 8.20 -7.17
CA ALA A 90 7.90 8.51 -5.83
C ALA A 90 7.92 7.28 -4.91
N LEU A 91 7.47 6.12 -5.40
CA LEU A 91 7.50 4.86 -4.65
C LEU A 91 8.92 4.37 -4.39
N TYR A 92 9.82 4.50 -5.37
CA TYR A 92 11.22 4.10 -5.20
C TYR A 92 11.89 4.92 -4.09
N ILE A 93 11.77 6.24 -4.13
CA ILE A 93 12.34 7.12 -3.11
C ILE A 93 11.71 6.84 -1.74
N GLY A 94 10.38 6.68 -1.68
CA GLY A 94 9.68 6.44 -0.42
C GLY A 94 9.96 5.08 0.23
N LEU A 95 10.37 4.06 -0.54
CA LEU A 95 10.72 2.72 -0.02
C LEU A 95 12.23 2.52 0.17
N SER A 96 13.08 3.41 -0.35
CA SER A 96 14.55 3.26 -0.27
C SER A 96 15.13 3.72 1.06
N PHE A 97 14.39 4.48 1.87
CA PHE A 97 14.79 5.00 3.18
C PHE A 97 13.80 4.53 4.25
#